data_AF-A0A8T4E5A1-F1
#
_entry.id   AF-A0A8T4E5A1-F1
#
_cell.length_a   1.000
_cell.length_b   1.000
_cell.length_c   1.000
_cell.angle_alpha   90.00
_cell.angle_beta   90.00
_cell.angle_gamma   90.00
#
_symmetry.space_group_name_H-M   'P 1'
#
loop_
_entity.id
_entity.type
_entity.pdbx_description
1 polymer ?
#
loop_
_entity_poly.entity_id
_entity_poly.type
_entity_poly.pdbx_seq_one_letter_code
_entity_poly.pdbx_strand_id
1 'polypeptide(L)'
;MRRLLLLLVLFSVAHPTVGSCNFSPEDAAAQQSLDTAFTFVSIAMGIAIVSVSLSYMVGKLTSNPQLLLFSKDEMAHLIITLLLLSSVIAIFEGSCVLMDNFLDIQGGISAAKGHMYNLQLEGKVIVRSLLKESVEEKFEAAWVAGYMLPIVGGETAFIRSYHTANARQYEILADMVTVGYVSAGVQHYALHFIESFVFPIMLPFGLVLRALPFVREAGNTIIALCFALLIIFPFAYGVNASANDVEKNFCDLDEERVMGDCTTTLGWGRISSYLFQTVFLPNLAMVVLVSGATAMVKASKVIS
;
A
#
# COMPACT_ATOMS: atom_id res chain seq x y z
N MET A 1 10.13 25.98 14.86
CA MET A 1 8.73 26.20 14.45
C MET A 1 8.55 27.23 13.35
N ARG A 2 8.97 28.51 13.49
CA ARG A 2 8.71 29.56 12.47
C ARG A 2 9.10 29.21 11.02
N ARG A 3 10.27 28.57 10.81
CA ARG A 3 10.72 28.15 9.46
C ARG A 3 9.88 27.02 8.86
N LEU A 4 9.38 26.11 9.70
CA LEU A 4 8.56 24.98 9.28
C LEU A 4 7.14 25.44 8.91
N LEU A 5 6.61 26.41 9.69
CA LEU A 5 5.33 27.07 9.43
C LEU A 5 5.35 27.88 8.12
N LEU A 6 6.46 28.55 7.82
CA LEU A 6 6.67 29.28 6.55
C LEU A 6 6.73 28.34 5.34
N LEU A 7 7.44 27.21 5.46
CA LEU A 7 7.48 26.20 4.39
C LEU A 7 6.10 25.62 4.12
N LEU A 8 5.30 25.42 5.17
CA LEU A 8 3.98 24.81 5.06
C LEU A 8 2.96 25.76 4.42
N VAL A 9 3.00 27.06 4.76
CA VAL A 9 2.17 28.08 4.11
C VAL A 9 2.61 28.34 2.66
N LEU A 10 3.91 28.30 2.38
CA LEU A 10 4.40 28.39 1.00
C LEU A 10 3.94 27.20 0.17
N PHE A 11 3.87 25.99 0.74
CA PHE A 11 3.34 24.81 0.08
C PHE A 11 1.83 24.95 -0.19
N SER A 12 1.05 25.49 0.76
CA SER A 12 -0.42 25.64 0.58
C SER A 12 -0.81 26.70 -0.45
N VAL A 13 0.01 27.76 -0.61
CA VAL A 13 -0.28 28.85 -1.57
C VAL A 13 0.27 28.55 -2.97
N ALA A 14 1.26 27.67 -3.08
CA ALA A 14 1.91 27.35 -4.36
C ALA A 14 1.17 26.30 -5.20
N HIS A 15 -0.01 25.80 -4.80
CA HIS A 15 -0.74 24.84 -5.61
C HIS A 15 -1.64 25.53 -6.65
N PRO A 16 -1.29 25.49 -7.95
CA PRO A 16 -2.21 25.90 -9.01
C PRO A 16 -3.41 24.96 -9.02
N THR A 17 -4.61 25.53 -9.12
CA THR A 17 -5.88 24.91 -9.55
C THR A 17 -5.96 23.40 -9.36
N VAL A 18 -6.68 22.96 -8.31
CA VAL A 18 -7.18 21.59 -8.06
C VAL A 18 -7.22 20.75 -9.34
N GLY A 19 -6.07 20.17 -9.68
CA GLY A 19 -5.93 19.26 -10.79
C GLY A 19 -6.40 17.95 -10.21
N SER A 20 -7.65 17.62 -10.49
CA SER A 20 -8.27 16.37 -10.07
C SER A 20 -7.29 15.24 -10.37
N CYS A 21 -6.82 14.51 -9.35
CA CYS A 21 -6.35 13.15 -9.62
C CYS A 21 -7.48 12.53 -10.45
N ASN A 22 -7.18 12.06 -11.67
CA ASN A 22 -8.21 11.53 -12.56
C ASN A 22 -8.73 10.24 -11.95
N PHE A 23 -9.66 10.41 -11.01
CA PHE A 23 -10.31 9.35 -10.30
C PHE A 23 -11.11 8.55 -11.31
N SER A 24 -10.90 7.24 -11.29
CA SER A 24 -11.74 6.31 -12.04
C SER A 24 -13.19 6.52 -11.58
N PRO A 25 -14.22 6.32 -12.42
CA PRO A 25 -15.61 6.36 -11.99
C PRO A 25 -15.91 5.44 -10.80
N GLU A 26 -15.12 4.39 -10.57
CA GLU A 26 -15.20 3.53 -9.37
C GLU A 26 -14.81 4.27 -8.09
N ASP A 27 -13.97 5.30 -8.19
CA ASP A 27 -13.47 6.09 -7.05
C ASP A 27 -14.44 7.24 -6.68
N ALA A 28 -15.55 7.42 -7.42
CA ALA A 28 -16.57 8.43 -7.10
C ALA A 28 -17.19 8.21 -5.70
N ALA A 29 -17.30 6.96 -5.26
CA ALA A 29 -17.75 6.63 -3.91
C ALA A 29 -16.75 7.09 -2.84
N ALA A 30 -15.44 6.99 -3.12
CA ALA A 30 -14.40 7.49 -2.23
C ALA A 30 -14.46 9.03 -2.14
N GLN A 31 -14.72 9.72 -3.24
CA GLN A 31 -14.87 11.17 -3.23
C GLN A 31 -16.10 11.63 -2.44
N GLN A 32 -17.25 10.97 -2.60
CA GLN A 32 -18.43 11.25 -1.79
C GLN A 32 -18.15 11.03 -0.29
N SER A 33 -17.40 9.99 0.05
CA SER A 33 -17.05 9.70 1.43
C SER A 33 -16.14 10.78 2.05
N LEU A 34 -15.22 11.34 1.27
CA LEU A 34 -14.36 12.45 1.67
C LEU A 34 -15.18 13.73 1.95
N ASP A 35 -16.17 14.03 1.11
CA ASP A 35 -17.05 15.19 1.35
C ASP A 35 -17.84 15.04 2.66
N THR A 36 -18.34 13.83 2.93
CA THR A 36 -19.00 13.54 4.21
C THR A 36 -18.02 13.65 5.38
N ALA A 37 -16.79 13.16 5.22
CA ALA A 37 -15.73 13.25 6.22
C ALA A 37 -15.38 14.71 6.55
N PHE A 38 -15.22 15.57 5.54
CA PHE A 38 -14.98 17.00 5.76
C PHE A 38 -16.16 17.70 6.44
N THR A 39 -17.38 17.28 6.13
CA THR A 39 -18.57 17.78 6.82
C THR A 39 -18.49 17.46 8.32
N PHE A 40 -18.17 16.22 8.71
CA PHE A 40 -17.99 15.86 10.12
C PHE A 40 -16.86 16.62 10.80
N VAL A 41 -15.70 16.75 10.13
CA VAL A 41 -14.56 17.51 10.66
C VAL A 41 -14.92 18.98 10.84
N SER A 42 -15.65 19.59 9.91
CA SER A 42 -16.08 21.00 10.00
C SER A 42 -17.04 21.23 11.16
N ILE A 43 -17.99 20.32 11.40
CA ILE A 43 -18.92 20.37 12.53
C ILE A 43 -18.14 20.24 13.85
N ALA A 44 -17.24 19.26 13.95
CA ALA A 44 -16.42 19.06 15.16
C ALA A 44 -15.53 20.27 15.46
N MET A 45 -14.91 20.86 14.43
CA MET A 45 -14.12 22.08 14.55
C MET A 45 -14.99 23.27 14.99
N GLY A 46 -16.20 23.41 14.44
CA GLY A 46 -17.15 24.43 14.85
C GLY A 46 -17.53 24.32 16.33
N ILE A 47 -17.83 23.11 16.80
CA ILE A 47 -18.12 22.84 18.22
C ILE A 47 -16.91 23.21 19.10
N ALA A 48 -15.69 22.84 18.68
CA ALA A 48 -14.48 23.16 19.42
C ALA A 48 -14.24 24.68 19.51
N ILE A 49 -14.43 25.42 18.42
CA ILE A 49 -14.31 26.89 18.39
C ILE A 49 -15.32 27.54 19.33
N VAL A 50 -16.58 27.09 19.30
CA VAL A 50 -17.63 27.59 20.21
C VAL A 50 -17.27 27.31 21.67
N SER A 51 -16.81 26.09 21.97
CA SER A 51 -16.38 25.69 23.31
C SER A 51 -15.23 26.56 23.86
N VAL A 52 -14.21 26.81 23.03
CA VAL A 52 -13.06 27.68 23.39
C VAL A 52 -13.52 29.11 23.60
N SER A 53 -14.41 29.61 22.74
CA SER A 53 -14.95 30.97 22.83
C SER A 53 -15.78 31.17 24.11
N LEU A 54 -16.64 30.21 24.45
CA LEU A 54 -17.41 30.21 25.69
C LEU A 54 -16.50 30.14 26.92
N SER A 55 -15.49 29.28 26.90
CA SER A 55 -14.49 29.17 27.98
C SER A 55 -13.75 30.49 28.21
N TYR A 56 -13.41 31.21 27.14
CA TYR A 56 -12.81 32.54 27.22
C TYR A 56 -13.77 33.58 27.83
N MET A 57 -15.03 33.62 27.39
CA MET A 57 -16.05 34.53 27.94
C MET A 57 -16.30 34.29 29.43
N VAL A 58 -16.45 33.02 29.83
CA VAL A 58 -16.65 32.62 31.23
C VAL A 58 -15.41 32.91 32.07
N GLY A 59 -14.21 32.64 31.56
CA GLY A 59 -12.95 32.98 32.22
C GLY A 59 -12.80 34.48 32.46
N LYS A 60 -13.25 35.30 31.49
CA LYS A 60 -13.24 36.77 31.64
C LYS A 60 -14.29 37.25 32.64
N LEU A 61 -15.50 36.67 32.63
CA LEU A 61 -16.59 37.04 33.54
C LEU A 61 -16.27 36.69 35.00
N THR A 62 -15.73 35.49 35.23
CA THR A 62 -15.38 34.99 36.58
C THR A 62 -14.02 35.48 37.08
N SER A 63 -13.26 36.19 36.22
CA SER A 63 -11.88 36.58 36.47
C SER A 63 -10.97 35.41 36.88
N ASN A 64 -11.29 34.19 36.44
CA ASN A 64 -10.49 33.01 36.74
C ASN A 64 -9.29 32.91 35.76
N PRO A 65 -8.04 33.06 36.24
CA PRO A 65 -6.87 33.05 35.36
C PRO A 65 -6.65 31.69 34.68
N GLN A 66 -7.10 30.58 35.29
CA GLN A 66 -6.92 29.24 34.73
C GLN A 66 -7.72 29.04 33.44
N LEU A 67 -8.97 29.51 33.38
CA LEU A 67 -9.81 29.41 32.18
C LEU A 67 -9.30 30.29 31.03
N LEU A 68 -8.75 31.47 31.36
CA LEU A 68 -8.13 32.34 30.38
C LEU A 68 -6.87 31.71 29.77
N LEU A 69 -6.01 31.08 30.57
CA LEU A 69 -4.85 30.35 30.07
C LEU A 69 -5.28 29.16 29.20
N PHE A 70 -6.21 28.34 29.69
CA PHE A 70 -6.75 27.20 28.95
C PHE A 70 -7.27 27.60 27.56
N SER A 71 -8.09 28.65 27.48
CA SER A 71 -8.65 29.10 26.20
C SER A 71 -7.59 29.60 25.21
N LYS A 72 -6.50 30.22 25.69
CA LYS A 72 -5.39 30.67 24.84
C LYS A 72 -4.58 29.49 24.30
N ASP A 73 -4.30 28.52 25.16
CA ASP A 73 -3.57 27.31 24.77
C ASP A 73 -4.39 26.50 23.75
N GLU A 74 -5.69 26.34 23.99
CA GLU A 74 -6.58 25.60 23.08
C GLU A 74 -6.76 26.29 21.73
N MET A 75 -6.84 27.63 21.71
CA MET A 75 -6.89 28.40 20.47
C MET A 75 -5.63 28.18 19.62
N ALA A 76 -4.45 28.14 20.23
CA ALA A 76 -3.21 27.85 19.51
C ALA A 76 -3.22 26.44 18.90
N HIS A 77 -3.72 25.43 19.63
CA HIS A 77 -3.84 24.07 19.14
C HIS A 77 -4.85 23.93 17.98
N LEU A 78 -5.97 24.66 18.02
CA LEU A 78 -6.94 24.70 16.92
C LEU A 78 -6.31 25.26 15.63
N ILE A 79 -5.54 26.35 15.73
CA ILE A 79 -4.82 26.94 14.59
C ILE A 79 -3.82 25.94 14.00
N ILE A 80 -3.05 25.24 14.85
CA ILE A 80 -2.11 24.20 14.40
C ILE A 80 -2.86 23.06 13.70
N THR A 81 -4.02 22.67 14.21
CA THR A 81 -4.82 21.59 13.63
C THR A 81 -5.38 21.98 12.26
N LEU A 82 -5.85 23.22 12.09
CA LEU A 82 -6.27 23.75 10.79
C LEU A 82 -5.12 23.75 9.78
N LEU A 83 -3.92 24.15 10.22
CA LEU A 83 -2.73 24.15 9.38
C LEU A 83 -2.32 22.73 8.99
N LEU A 84 -2.39 21.78 9.93
CA LEU A 84 -2.12 20.36 9.67
C LEU A 84 -3.13 19.81 8.66
N LEU A 85 -4.43 20.09 8.82
CA LEU A 85 -5.47 19.68 7.87
C LEU A 85 -5.15 20.17 6.45
N SER A 86 -4.84 21.45 6.29
CA SER A 86 -4.45 22.02 5.00
C SER A 86 -3.20 21.35 4.43
N SER A 87 -2.23 21.02 5.29
CA SER A 87 -1.02 20.28 4.88
C SER A 87 -1.32 18.88 4.35
N VAL A 88 -2.27 18.17 4.99
CA VAL A 88 -2.64 16.80 4.60
C VAL A 88 -3.20 16.80 3.19
N ILE A 89 -4.13 17.73 2.93
CA ILE A 89 -4.78 17.85 1.63
C ILE A 89 -3.72 18.17 0.56
N ALA A 90 -2.87 19.15 0.81
CA ALA A 90 -1.80 19.53 -0.13
C ALA A 90 -0.82 18.38 -0.40
N ILE A 91 -0.45 17.61 0.63
CA ILE A 91 0.45 16.46 0.45
C ILE A 91 -0.26 15.36 -0.35
N PHE A 92 -1.54 15.11 -0.10
CA PHE A 92 -2.29 14.07 -0.81
C PHE A 92 -2.44 14.41 -2.30
N GLU A 93 -2.85 15.64 -2.62
CA GLU A 93 -2.92 16.13 -4.00
C GLU A 93 -1.54 16.12 -4.67
N GLY A 94 -0.52 16.63 -3.96
CA GLY A 94 0.86 16.61 -4.45
C GLY A 94 1.39 15.18 -4.68
N SER A 95 0.94 14.20 -3.89
CA SER A 95 1.37 12.81 -4.05
C SER A 95 0.80 12.16 -5.32
N CYS A 96 -0.44 12.48 -5.73
CA CYS A 96 -0.98 12.04 -7.02
C CYS A 96 -0.11 12.57 -8.17
N VAL A 97 0.15 13.87 -8.17
CA VAL A 97 0.94 14.54 -9.23
C VAL A 97 2.36 13.98 -9.27
N LEU A 98 2.96 13.71 -8.11
CA LEU A 98 4.29 13.12 -8.04
C LEU A 98 4.28 11.69 -8.59
N MET A 99 3.28 10.87 -8.25
CA MET A 99 3.16 9.51 -8.78
C MET A 99 2.97 9.50 -10.30
N ASP A 100 2.06 10.31 -10.84
CA ASP A 100 1.80 10.39 -12.27
C ASP A 100 3.07 10.83 -13.05
N ASN A 101 3.78 11.85 -12.55
CA ASN A 101 4.99 12.34 -13.22
C ASN A 101 6.22 11.45 -13.05
N PHE A 102 6.37 10.79 -11.89
CA PHE A 102 7.57 10.01 -11.58
C PHE A 102 7.49 8.59 -12.14
N LEU A 103 6.30 7.99 -12.14
CA LEU A 103 6.12 6.59 -12.53
C LEU A 103 5.55 6.43 -13.95
N ASP A 104 5.05 7.50 -14.57
CA ASP A 104 4.27 7.45 -15.83
C ASP A 104 3.04 6.51 -15.73
N ILE A 105 2.55 6.33 -14.51
CA ILE A 105 1.41 5.47 -14.19
C ILE A 105 0.25 6.38 -13.81
N GLN A 106 -0.71 6.53 -14.72
CA GLN A 106 -1.93 7.28 -14.44
C GLN A 106 -2.82 6.54 -13.42
N GLY A 107 -3.29 7.25 -12.40
CA GLY A 107 -4.36 6.77 -11.52
C GLY A 107 -3.90 6.18 -10.18
N GLY A 108 -2.63 6.37 -9.80
CA GLY A 108 -2.13 6.14 -8.43
C GLY A 108 -2.53 4.80 -7.80
N ILE A 109 -3.40 4.85 -6.78
CA ILE A 109 -3.92 3.66 -6.06
C ILE A 109 -4.62 2.69 -7.01
N SER A 110 -5.36 3.19 -8.01
CA SER A 110 -6.07 2.35 -8.98
C SER A 110 -5.11 1.53 -9.82
N ALA A 111 -4.01 2.13 -10.26
CA ALA A 111 -2.97 1.40 -10.98
C ALA A 111 -2.25 0.37 -10.10
N ALA A 112 -1.99 0.68 -8.83
CA ALA A 112 -1.45 -0.29 -7.88
C ALA A 112 -2.41 -1.48 -7.67
N LYS A 113 -3.73 -1.23 -7.52
CA LYS A 113 -4.76 -2.28 -7.45
C LYS A 113 -4.76 -3.15 -8.70
N GLY A 114 -4.73 -2.53 -9.88
CA GLY A 114 -4.69 -3.21 -11.17
C GLY A 114 -3.45 -4.08 -11.35
N HIS A 115 -2.28 -3.58 -10.95
CA HIS A 115 -1.04 -4.34 -10.97
C HIS A 115 -1.08 -5.57 -10.05
N MET A 116 -1.57 -5.42 -8.80
CA MET A 116 -1.73 -6.55 -7.88
C MET A 116 -2.73 -7.60 -8.39
N TYR A 117 -3.82 -7.15 -9.03
CA TYR A 117 -4.79 -8.05 -9.65
C TYR A 117 -4.18 -8.84 -10.82
N ASN A 118 -3.38 -8.17 -11.65
CA ASN A 118 -2.66 -8.82 -12.75
C ASN A 118 -1.65 -9.86 -12.24
N LEU A 119 -0.90 -9.55 -11.18
CA LEU A 119 -0.02 -10.52 -10.52
C LEU A 119 -0.81 -11.71 -9.96
N GLN A 120 -1.98 -11.48 -9.38
CA GLN A 120 -2.81 -12.58 -8.89
C GLN A 120 -3.27 -13.50 -10.03
N LEU A 121 -3.70 -12.94 -11.16
CA LEU A 121 -4.06 -13.71 -12.36
C LEU A 121 -2.87 -14.48 -12.92
N GLU A 122 -1.71 -13.85 -13.00
CA GLU A 122 -0.46 -14.45 -13.45
C GLU A 122 -0.03 -15.62 -12.57
N GLY A 123 -0.02 -15.44 -11.25
CA GLY A 123 0.27 -16.52 -10.30
C GLY A 123 -0.64 -17.71 -10.47
N LYS A 124 -1.95 -17.48 -10.69
CA LYS A 124 -2.91 -18.57 -10.94
C LYS A 124 -2.58 -19.35 -12.22
N VAL A 125 -2.15 -18.67 -13.28
CA VAL A 125 -1.74 -19.32 -14.54
C VAL A 125 -0.46 -20.13 -14.32
N ILE A 126 0.55 -19.55 -13.66
CA ILE A 126 1.82 -20.23 -13.38
C ILE A 126 1.61 -21.48 -12.52
N VAL A 127 0.85 -21.39 -11.42
CA VAL A 127 0.55 -22.54 -10.55
C VAL A 127 -0.17 -23.64 -11.32
N ARG A 128 -1.17 -23.30 -12.14
CA ARG A 128 -1.89 -24.29 -12.95
C ARG A 128 -0.96 -24.99 -13.93
N SER A 129 -0.06 -24.25 -14.60
CA SER A 129 0.92 -24.83 -15.52
C SER A 129 1.89 -25.75 -14.78
N LEU A 130 2.48 -25.30 -13.66
CA LEU A 130 3.41 -26.11 -12.86
C LEU A 130 2.78 -27.40 -12.32
N LEU A 131 1.53 -27.33 -11.83
CA LEU A 131 0.81 -28.52 -11.36
C LEU A 131 0.49 -29.48 -12.50
N LYS A 132 0.16 -28.96 -13.70
CA LYS A 132 -0.08 -29.80 -14.87
C LYS A 132 1.18 -30.56 -15.28
N GLU A 133 2.31 -29.87 -15.42
CA GLU A 133 3.61 -30.49 -15.76
C GLU A 133 4.05 -31.49 -14.70
N SER A 134 3.88 -31.16 -13.41
CA SER A 134 4.19 -32.08 -12.31
C SER A 134 3.39 -33.38 -12.39
N VAL A 135 2.10 -33.28 -12.71
CA VAL A 135 1.23 -34.45 -12.84
C VAL A 135 1.61 -35.28 -14.07
N GLU A 136 1.93 -34.63 -15.19
CA GLU A 136 2.37 -35.29 -16.43
C GLU A 136 3.66 -36.08 -16.22
N GLU A 137 4.68 -35.46 -15.60
CA GLU A 137 5.95 -36.11 -15.23
C GLU A 137 5.76 -37.30 -14.28
N LYS A 138 4.80 -37.21 -13.34
CA LYS A 138 4.44 -38.35 -12.47
C LYS A 138 3.79 -39.49 -13.23
N PHE A 139 2.93 -39.18 -14.21
CA PHE A 139 2.33 -40.21 -15.07
C PHE A 139 3.37 -40.89 -15.93
N GLU A 140 4.32 -40.14 -16.51
CA GLU A 140 5.44 -40.72 -17.27
C GLU A 140 6.33 -41.61 -16.38
N ALA A 141 6.66 -41.15 -15.17
CA ALA A 141 7.42 -41.95 -14.20
C ALA A 141 6.69 -43.25 -13.81
N ALA A 142 5.35 -43.20 -13.66
CA ALA A 142 4.53 -44.37 -13.35
C ALA A 142 4.42 -45.33 -14.53
N TRP A 143 4.30 -44.80 -15.75
CA TRP A 143 4.28 -45.60 -16.98
C TRP A 143 5.58 -46.37 -17.17
N VAL A 144 6.72 -45.71 -17.02
CA VAL A 144 8.04 -46.34 -17.11
C VAL A 144 8.20 -47.46 -16.07
N ALA A 145 7.61 -47.32 -14.88
CA ALA A 145 7.59 -48.37 -13.87
C ALA A 145 6.71 -49.57 -14.24
N GLY A 146 5.59 -49.34 -14.95
CA GLY A 146 4.66 -50.40 -15.37
C GLY A 146 5.22 -51.36 -16.42
N TYR A 147 6.18 -50.91 -17.23
CA TYR A 147 6.82 -51.72 -18.27
C TYR A 147 8.10 -52.45 -17.80
N MET A 148 8.51 -52.29 -16.54
CA MET A 148 9.71 -52.93 -16.02
C MET A 148 9.45 -54.35 -15.56
N LEU A 149 10.02 -55.32 -16.28
CA LEU A 149 10.31 -56.64 -15.71
C LEU A 149 11.51 -56.50 -14.76
N PRO A 150 11.45 -57.03 -13.52
CA PRO A 150 12.48 -56.84 -12.48
C PRO A 150 13.87 -57.42 -12.81
N ILE A 151 14.06 -57.99 -14.00
CA ILE A 151 15.22 -58.79 -14.39
C ILE A 151 16.20 -57.98 -15.28
N VAL A 152 15.74 -56.92 -15.98
CA VAL A 152 16.58 -56.09 -16.85
C VAL A 152 16.91 -54.78 -16.11
N GLY A 153 17.85 -54.88 -15.18
CA GLY A 153 18.20 -53.79 -14.25
C GLY A 153 19.22 -52.80 -14.81
N GLY A 154 18.98 -51.51 -14.58
CA GLY A 154 19.97 -50.44 -14.77
C GLY A 154 19.37 -49.17 -15.36
N GLU A 155 19.29 -49.11 -16.68
CA GLU A 155 19.01 -47.87 -17.43
C GLU A 155 17.61 -47.29 -17.16
N THR A 156 16.61 -48.14 -17.03
CA THR A 156 15.22 -47.71 -16.83
C THR A 156 14.99 -47.11 -15.44
N ALA A 157 15.77 -47.53 -14.43
CA ALA A 157 15.70 -46.97 -13.07
C ALA A 157 16.18 -45.51 -13.04
N PHE A 158 17.13 -45.14 -13.91
CA PHE A 158 17.58 -43.76 -14.05
C PHE A 158 16.51 -42.87 -14.68
N ILE A 159 15.83 -43.34 -15.73
CA ILE A 159 14.74 -42.61 -16.39
C ILE A 159 13.61 -42.32 -15.40
N ARG A 160 13.17 -43.33 -14.63
CA ARG A 160 12.16 -43.14 -13.58
C ARG A 160 12.61 -42.12 -12.53
N SER A 161 13.87 -42.20 -12.11
CA SER A 161 14.44 -41.28 -11.11
C SER A 161 14.50 -39.85 -11.63
N TYR A 162 14.78 -39.67 -12.92
CA TYR A 162 14.81 -38.38 -13.60
C TYR A 162 13.42 -37.72 -13.63
N HIS A 163 12.39 -38.40 -14.14
CA HIS A 163 11.01 -37.87 -14.14
C HIS A 163 10.49 -37.61 -12.73
N THR A 164 10.81 -38.49 -11.77
CA THR A 164 10.42 -38.28 -10.36
C THR A 164 11.13 -37.07 -9.74
N ALA A 165 12.38 -36.80 -10.13
CA ALA A 165 13.11 -35.63 -9.68
C ALA A 165 12.52 -34.34 -10.28
N ASN A 166 12.22 -34.32 -11.58
CA ASN A 166 11.60 -33.18 -12.25
C ASN A 166 10.21 -32.87 -11.69
N ALA A 167 9.37 -33.90 -11.52
CA ALA A 167 8.05 -33.75 -10.91
C ALA A 167 8.13 -33.05 -9.54
N ARG A 168 9.11 -33.44 -8.70
CA ARG A 168 9.33 -32.83 -7.38
C ARG A 168 9.78 -31.37 -7.48
N GLN A 169 10.61 -31.02 -8.47
CA GLN A 169 11.00 -29.62 -8.69
C GLN A 169 9.77 -28.78 -9.04
N TYR A 170 8.90 -29.26 -9.93
CA TYR A 170 7.66 -28.57 -10.28
C TYR A 170 6.70 -28.43 -9.08
N GLU A 171 6.61 -29.42 -8.19
CA GLU A 171 5.82 -29.31 -6.95
C GLU A 171 6.36 -28.23 -6.02
N ILE A 172 7.68 -28.22 -5.78
CA ILE A 172 8.31 -27.21 -4.91
C ILE A 172 8.06 -25.80 -5.49
N LEU A 173 8.19 -25.64 -6.80
CA LEU A 173 7.91 -24.36 -7.45
C LEU A 173 6.44 -24.00 -7.38
N ALA A 174 5.53 -24.95 -7.58
CA ALA A 174 4.09 -24.72 -7.45
C ALA A 174 3.74 -24.26 -6.04
N ASP A 175 4.32 -24.87 -5.01
CA ASP A 175 4.12 -24.47 -3.61
C ASP A 175 4.64 -23.06 -3.34
N MET A 176 5.84 -22.73 -3.81
CA MET A 176 6.41 -21.37 -3.68
C MET A 176 5.54 -20.32 -4.38
N VAL A 177 5.15 -20.56 -5.63
CA VAL A 177 4.30 -19.63 -6.40
C VAL A 177 2.91 -19.53 -5.78
N THR A 178 2.38 -20.60 -5.20
CA THR A 178 1.09 -20.57 -4.49
C THR A 178 1.14 -19.63 -3.29
N VAL A 179 2.24 -19.60 -2.53
CA VAL A 179 2.43 -18.61 -1.45
C VAL A 179 2.45 -17.18 -2.02
N GLY A 180 3.14 -16.96 -3.15
CA GLY A 180 3.12 -15.68 -3.86
C GLY A 180 1.72 -15.25 -4.32
N TYR A 181 0.93 -16.18 -4.85
CA TYR A 181 -0.45 -15.97 -5.27
C TYR A 181 -1.35 -15.53 -4.12
N VAL A 182 -1.28 -16.23 -2.99
CA VAL A 182 -2.05 -15.87 -1.78
C VAL A 182 -1.60 -14.50 -1.26
N SER A 183 -0.29 -14.25 -1.24
CA SER A 183 0.29 -12.98 -0.80
C SER A 183 -0.21 -11.79 -1.65
N ALA A 184 -0.18 -11.92 -2.98
CA ALA A 184 -0.71 -10.90 -3.90
C ALA A 184 -2.20 -10.63 -3.65
N GLY A 185 -2.99 -11.67 -3.39
CA GLY A 185 -4.40 -11.53 -3.02
C GLY A 185 -4.60 -10.74 -1.73
N VAL A 186 -3.82 -11.03 -0.68
CA VAL A 186 -3.88 -10.29 0.60
C VAL A 186 -3.53 -8.81 0.38
N GLN A 187 -2.54 -8.50 -0.46
CA GLN A 187 -2.13 -7.13 -0.75
C GLN A 187 -3.19 -6.36 -1.54
N HIS A 188 -3.83 -7.01 -2.52
CA HIS A 188 -4.96 -6.45 -3.23
C HIS A 188 -6.10 -6.10 -2.27
N TYR A 189 -6.46 -7.00 -1.35
CA TYR A 189 -7.45 -6.71 -0.30
C TYR A 189 -6.99 -5.62 0.67
N ALA A 190 -5.70 -5.53 0.99
CA ALA A 190 -5.17 -4.47 1.83
C ALA A 190 -5.32 -3.09 1.17
N LEU A 191 -5.06 -2.97 -0.14
CA LEU A 191 -5.28 -1.73 -0.89
C LEU A 191 -6.77 -1.34 -0.90
N HIS A 192 -7.66 -2.30 -1.14
CA HIS A 192 -9.11 -2.08 -1.08
C HIS A 192 -9.57 -1.67 0.32
N PHE A 193 -8.98 -2.25 1.37
CA PHE A 193 -9.24 -1.87 2.76
C PHE A 193 -8.79 -0.45 3.06
N ILE A 194 -7.59 -0.04 2.61
CA ILE A 194 -7.10 1.33 2.80
C ILE A 194 -8.05 2.34 2.18
N GLU A 195 -8.48 2.10 0.94
CA GLU A 195 -9.41 2.97 0.23
C GLU A 195 -10.79 3.01 0.88
N SER A 196 -11.35 1.85 1.24
CA SER A 196 -12.72 1.75 1.77
C SER A 196 -12.85 2.10 3.25
N PHE A 197 -11.76 2.06 4.03
CA PHE A 197 -11.81 2.23 5.48
C PHE A 197 -10.92 3.35 5.98
N VAL A 198 -9.65 3.39 5.56
CA VAL A 198 -8.68 4.36 6.12
C VAL A 198 -9.05 5.78 5.70
N PHE A 199 -9.41 5.96 4.43
CA PHE A 199 -9.79 7.26 3.88
C PHE A 199 -11.13 7.80 4.42
N PRO A 200 -12.26 7.07 4.32
CA PRO A 200 -13.57 7.59 4.72
C PRO A 200 -13.83 7.61 6.22
N ILE A 201 -13.25 6.68 6.98
CA ILE A 201 -13.62 6.47 8.38
C ILE A 201 -12.47 6.86 9.30
N MET A 202 -11.28 6.30 9.07
CA MET A 202 -10.17 6.42 10.01
C MET A 202 -9.57 7.83 10.04
N LEU A 203 -9.43 8.49 8.89
CA LEU A 203 -8.90 9.85 8.78
C LEU A 203 -9.79 10.92 9.43
N PRO A 204 -11.10 11.05 9.13
CA PRO A 204 -11.95 12.00 9.84
C PRO A 204 -12.05 11.69 11.33
N PHE A 205 -12.05 10.41 11.71
CA PHE A 205 -12.04 10.02 13.11
C PHE A 205 -10.77 10.51 13.82
N GLY A 206 -9.60 10.34 13.21
CA GLY A 206 -8.34 10.88 13.74
C GLY A 206 -8.37 12.40 13.92
N LEU A 207 -8.97 13.12 12.97
CA LEU A 207 -9.14 14.58 13.03
C LEU A 207 -10.12 15.02 14.14
N VAL A 208 -11.25 14.33 14.29
CA VAL A 208 -12.22 14.58 15.36
C VAL A 208 -11.59 14.33 16.73
N LEU A 209 -10.85 13.23 16.91
CA LEU A 209 -10.12 12.95 18.14
C LEU A 209 -9.06 14.02 18.42
N ARG A 210 -8.42 14.56 17.39
CA ARG A 210 -7.45 15.66 17.57
C ARG A 210 -8.11 16.95 18.08
N ALA A 211 -9.36 17.21 17.70
CA ALA A 211 -10.11 18.39 18.15
C ALA A 211 -10.52 18.32 19.63
N LEU A 212 -10.48 17.13 20.26
CA LEU A 212 -10.79 16.94 21.67
C LEU A 212 -9.52 16.98 22.52
N PRO A 213 -9.44 17.82 23.57
CA PRO A 213 -8.21 18.03 24.34
C PRO A 213 -7.70 16.75 25.02
N PHE A 214 -8.61 15.87 25.48
CA PHE A 214 -8.25 14.66 26.23
C PHE A 214 -7.73 13.51 25.36
N VAL A 215 -8.07 13.47 24.07
CA VAL A 215 -7.74 12.36 23.15
C VAL A 215 -6.86 12.81 21.98
N ARG A 216 -6.26 14.00 22.11
CA ARG A 216 -5.43 14.61 21.07
C ARG A 216 -4.25 13.75 20.65
N GLU A 217 -3.57 13.12 21.60
CA GLU A 217 -2.44 12.24 21.31
C GLU A 217 -2.86 11.03 20.46
N ALA A 218 -4.00 10.43 20.78
CA ALA A 218 -4.57 9.33 20.00
C ALA A 218 -4.91 9.79 18.57
N GLY A 219 -5.53 10.96 18.43
CA GLY A 219 -5.79 11.58 17.12
C GLY A 219 -4.51 11.74 16.29
N ASN A 220 -3.41 12.21 16.90
CA ASN A 220 -2.12 12.37 16.22
C ASN A 220 -1.55 11.05 15.74
N THR A 221 -1.66 9.98 16.53
CA THR A 221 -1.20 8.64 16.14
C THR A 221 -2.01 8.07 14.99
N ILE A 222 -3.33 8.25 15.01
CA ILE A 222 -4.23 7.78 13.95
C ILE A 222 -3.97 8.54 12.66
N ILE A 223 -3.85 9.87 12.72
CA ILE A 223 -3.53 10.70 11.54
C ILE A 223 -2.18 10.26 10.92
N ALA A 224 -1.14 10.09 11.73
CA ALA A 224 0.16 9.62 11.27
C ALA A 224 0.10 8.23 10.60
N LEU A 225 -0.70 7.32 11.17
CA LEU A 225 -0.92 5.99 10.60
C LEU A 225 -1.68 6.06 9.27
N CYS A 226 -2.73 6.89 9.18
CA CYS A 226 -3.45 7.12 7.93
C CYS A 226 -2.51 7.66 6.85
N PHE A 227 -1.63 8.61 7.18
CA PHE A 227 -0.65 9.13 6.23
C PHE A 227 0.31 8.06 5.71
N ALA A 228 0.84 7.22 6.60
CA ALA A 228 1.71 6.13 6.20
C ALA A 228 0.97 5.14 5.27
N LEU A 229 -0.29 4.82 5.58
CA LEU A 229 -1.11 3.92 4.77
C LEU A 229 -1.56 4.52 3.44
N LEU A 230 -1.85 5.82 3.38
CA LEU A 230 -2.38 6.47 2.18
C LEU A 230 -1.30 6.89 1.19
N ILE A 231 -0.10 7.25 1.66
CA ILE A 231 0.97 7.75 0.80
C ILE A 231 2.04 6.68 0.58
N ILE A 232 2.63 6.19 1.68
CA ILE A 232 3.81 5.33 1.59
C ILE A 232 3.44 3.98 0.97
N PHE A 233 2.29 3.42 1.36
CA PHE A 233 1.88 2.10 0.88
C PHE A 233 1.60 2.07 -0.62
N PRO A 234 0.71 2.93 -1.20
CA PRO A 234 0.45 2.88 -2.64
C PRO A 234 1.66 3.31 -3.46
N PHE A 235 2.47 4.24 -2.95
CA PHE A 235 3.72 4.64 -3.59
C PHE A 235 4.69 3.45 -3.73
N ALA A 236 4.86 2.64 -2.69
CA ALA A 236 5.72 1.46 -2.75
C ALA A 236 5.26 0.45 -3.82
N TYR A 237 3.96 0.25 -3.98
CA TYR A 237 3.41 -0.61 -5.05
C TYR A 237 3.48 0.03 -6.43
N GLY A 238 3.34 1.35 -6.53
CA GLY A 238 3.54 2.08 -7.79
C GLY A 238 4.97 1.94 -8.29
N VAL A 239 5.97 2.08 -7.39
CA VAL A 239 7.38 1.84 -7.72
C VAL A 239 7.59 0.39 -8.17
N ASN A 240 6.97 -0.58 -7.49
CA ASN A 240 7.03 -1.97 -7.92
C ASN A 240 6.47 -2.17 -9.34
N ALA A 241 5.29 -1.62 -9.62
CA ALA A 241 4.67 -1.70 -10.94
C ALA A 241 5.60 -1.14 -12.03
N SER A 242 6.23 0.02 -11.78
CA SER A 242 7.18 0.61 -12.72
C SER A 242 8.46 -0.24 -12.91
N ALA A 243 8.93 -0.90 -11.86
CA ALA A 243 10.10 -1.78 -11.94
C ALA A 243 9.83 -3.02 -12.78
N ASN A 244 8.60 -3.57 -12.71
CA ASN A 244 8.18 -4.72 -13.51
C ASN A 244 8.15 -4.40 -15.02
N ASP A 245 7.82 -3.16 -15.40
CA ASP A 245 7.82 -2.76 -16.81
C ASP A 245 9.24 -2.62 -17.37
N VAL A 246 10.21 -2.24 -16.53
CA VAL A 246 11.62 -2.26 -16.89
C VAL A 246 12.13 -3.69 -17.09
N GLU A 247 11.69 -4.63 -16.26
CA GLU A 247 12.09 -6.04 -16.33
C GLU A 247 11.68 -6.72 -17.64
N LYS A 248 10.50 -6.41 -18.17
CA LYS A 248 10.04 -6.96 -19.46
C LYS A 248 10.99 -6.63 -20.61
N ASN A 249 11.65 -5.47 -20.57
CA ASN A 249 12.61 -5.07 -21.61
C ASN A 249 13.94 -5.85 -21.54
N PHE A 250 14.30 -6.45 -20.40
CA PHE A 250 15.50 -7.28 -20.28
C PHE A 250 15.32 -8.68 -20.85
N CYS A 251 14.07 -9.12 -21.06
CA CYS A 251 13.76 -10.44 -21.59
C CYS A 251 14.14 -10.60 -23.07
N ASP A 252 14.38 -9.51 -23.79
CA ASP A 252 14.72 -9.52 -25.22
C ASP A 252 16.22 -9.74 -25.50
N LEU A 253 17.07 -9.86 -24.46
CA LEU A 253 18.52 -9.71 -24.60
C LEU A 253 19.38 -10.98 -24.55
N ASP A 254 18.85 -12.21 -24.50
CA ASP A 254 19.70 -13.42 -24.61
C ASP A 254 18.93 -14.67 -25.07
N GLU A 255 19.34 -15.22 -26.22
CA GLU A 255 19.02 -16.57 -26.66
C GLU A 255 19.87 -17.60 -25.87
N GLU A 256 19.26 -18.74 -25.52
CA GLU A 256 19.89 -19.92 -24.88
C GLU A 256 20.22 -19.83 -23.38
N ARG A 257 19.19 -19.91 -22.52
CA ARG A 257 19.36 -20.28 -21.10
C ARG A 257 18.71 -21.63 -20.79
N VAL A 258 19.42 -22.40 -19.96
CA VAL A 258 19.15 -23.81 -19.59
C VAL A 258 17.80 -24.03 -18.86
N MET A 259 17.10 -22.97 -18.44
CA MET A 259 15.81 -23.05 -17.74
C MET A 259 14.67 -22.29 -18.43
N GLY A 260 14.67 -22.33 -19.77
CA GLY A 260 13.56 -21.85 -20.59
C GLY A 260 13.67 -20.36 -20.92
N ASP A 261 13.14 -20.03 -22.09
CA ASP A 261 13.02 -18.67 -22.60
C ASP A 261 12.01 -17.86 -21.77
N CYS A 262 12.25 -16.56 -21.62
CA CYS A 262 11.37 -15.58 -20.97
C CYS A 262 9.98 -15.53 -21.61
N THR A 263 9.86 -15.99 -22.86
CA THR A 263 8.58 -16.11 -23.58
C THR A 263 7.68 -17.22 -23.04
N THR A 264 8.26 -18.24 -22.39
CA THR A 264 7.49 -19.39 -21.89
C THR A 264 6.87 -19.08 -20.53
N THR A 265 5.65 -19.57 -20.31
CA THR A 265 4.93 -19.37 -19.03
C THR A 265 5.65 -20.00 -17.82
N LEU A 266 6.56 -20.94 -18.08
CA LEU A 266 7.36 -21.65 -17.09
C LEU A 266 8.81 -21.15 -17.01
N GLY A 267 9.16 -20.09 -17.74
CA GLY A 267 10.51 -19.53 -17.74
C GLY A 267 10.93 -19.09 -16.34
N TRP A 268 12.13 -19.49 -15.93
CA TRP A 268 12.65 -19.20 -14.58
C TRP A 268 12.65 -17.70 -14.26
N GLY A 269 12.96 -16.85 -15.24
CA GLY A 269 12.94 -15.39 -15.09
C GLY A 269 11.59 -14.90 -14.57
N ARG A 270 10.51 -15.29 -15.25
CA ARG A 270 9.13 -14.93 -14.90
C ARG A 270 8.70 -15.46 -13.53
N ILE A 271 9.08 -16.69 -13.17
CA ILE A 271 8.77 -17.25 -11.85
C ILE A 271 9.54 -16.49 -10.76
N SER A 272 10.82 -16.21 -10.99
CA SER A 272 11.67 -15.53 -10.02
C SER A 272 11.23 -14.08 -9.78
N SER A 273 10.86 -13.36 -10.84
CA SER A 273 10.35 -12.00 -10.77
C SER A 273 9.02 -11.94 -10.03
N TYR A 274 8.13 -12.87 -10.36
CA TYR A 274 6.85 -13.04 -9.67
C TYR A 274 7.04 -13.26 -8.17
N LEU A 275 7.92 -14.19 -7.78
CA LEU A 275 8.19 -14.47 -6.37
C LEU A 275 8.83 -13.27 -5.66
N PHE A 276 9.75 -12.58 -6.31
CA PHE A 276 10.36 -11.38 -5.75
C PHE A 276 9.32 -10.29 -5.50
N GLN A 277 8.44 -10.03 -6.48
CA GLN A 277 7.41 -8.99 -6.38
C GLN A 277 6.32 -9.34 -5.36
N THR A 278 5.95 -10.61 -5.22
CA THR A 278 4.86 -11.04 -4.32
C THR A 278 5.29 -11.35 -2.89
N VAL A 279 6.57 -11.61 -2.64
CA VAL A 279 7.09 -11.97 -1.31
C VAL A 279 8.03 -10.91 -0.75
N PHE A 280 8.99 -10.42 -1.53
CA PHE A 280 10.05 -9.55 -1.01
C PHE A 280 9.59 -8.10 -0.87
N LEU A 281 9.01 -7.53 -1.94
CA LEU A 281 8.59 -6.13 -1.95
C LEU A 281 7.49 -5.77 -0.95
N PRO A 282 6.49 -6.62 -0.67
CA PRO A 282 5.47 -6.34 0.33
C PRO A 282 6.05 -6.27 1.74
N ASN A 283 7.03 -7.13 2.03
CA ASN A 283 7.76 -7.08 3.30
C ASN A 283 8.57 -5.79 3.42
N LEU A 284 9.23 -5.36 2.34
CA LEU A 284 9.92 -4.08 2.30
C LEU A 284 8.94 -2.91 2.48
N ALA A 285 7.80 -2.92 1.78
CA ALA A 285 6.77 -1.90 1.90
C ALA A 285 6.23 -1.82 3.34
N MET A 286 6.00 -2.96 4.00
CA MET A 286 5.61 -3.00 5.41
C MET A 286 6.67 -2.39 6.33
N VAL A 287 7.96 -2.70 6.11
CA VAL A 287 9.06 -2.11 6.90
C VAL A 287 9.15 -0.60 6.71
N VAL A 288 9.03 -0.11 5.47
CA VAL A 288 9.02 1.33 5.18
C VAL A 288 7.79 2.00 5.79
N LEU A 289 6.62 1.36 5.74
CA LEU A 289 5.39 1.85 6.37
C LEU A 289 5.54 1.97 7.89
N VAL A 290 6.02 0.91 8.57
CA VAL A 290 6.20 0.93 10.03
C VAL A 290 7.25 1.97 10.42
N SER A 291 8.34 2.08 9.66
CA SER A 291 9.38 3.09 9.91
C SER A 291 8.85 4.51 9.68
N GLY A 292 8.08 4.74 8.62
CA GLY A 292 7.44 6.01 8.32
C GLY A 292 6.41 6.41 9.38
N ALA A 293 5.52 5.48 9.75
CA ALA A 293 4.52 5.70 10.80
C ALA A 293 5.17 6.04 12.15
N THR A 294 6.20 5.30 12.55
CA THR A 294 6.91 5.58 13.82
C THR A 294 7.65 6.92 13.78
N ALA A 295 8.24 7.30 12.65
CA ALA A 295 8.86 8.61 12.46
C ALA A 295 7.83 9.74 12.55
N MET A 296 6.66 9.59 11.92
CA MET A 296 5.56 10.56 11.98
C MET A 296 4.97 10.69 13.39
N VAL A 297 4.82 9.58 14.11
CA VAL A 297 4.38 9.61 15.52
C VAL A 297 5.40 10.34 16.41
N LYS A 298 6.70 10.13 16.19
CA LYS A 298 7.75 10.88 16.93
C LYS A 298 7.70 12.37 16.58
N ALA A 299 7.53 12.72 15.31
CA ALA A 299 7.42 14.11 14.87
C ALA A 299 6.19 14.81 15.46
N SER A 300 5.05 14.12 15.54
CA SER A 300 3.82 14.70 16.08
C SER A 300 3.89 14.98 17.59
N LYS A 301 4.65 14.17 18.35
CA LYS A 301 4.92 14.40 19.78
C LYS A 301 5.77 15.65 20.07
N VAL A 302 6.56 16.11 19.10
CA VAL A 302 7.37 17.35 19.26
C VAL A 302 6.52 18.59 19.01
N ILE A 303 5.38 18.44 18.31
CA ILE A 303 4.48 19.53 17.95
C ILE A 303 3.38 19.73 19.00
N SER A 304 3.00 18.67 19.71
CA SER A 304 2.07 18.72 20.86
C SER A 304 2.75 19.28 22.10
#